data_AF-A0A172Z5W3-F1
#
_entry.id   AF-A0A172Z5W3-F1
#
_cell.length_a   1.000
_cell.length_b   1.000
_cell.length_c   1.000
_cell.angle_alpha   90.00
_cell.angle_beta   90.00
_cell.angle_gamma   90.00
#
_symmetry.space_group_name_H-M   'P 1'
#
loop_
_entity.id
_entity.type
_entity.pdbx_description
1 polymer ?
#
loop_
_entity_poly.entity_id
_entity_poly.type
_entity_poly.pdbx_seq_one_letter_code
_entity_poly.pdbx_strand_id
1 'polypeptide(L)'
;MTPDATPPAKPQAAPVDHLRFHRGHAHLATTFGNDTFALKAEAFARFFGTPTFLGAQTVIVLVWIVLNITGITQFDVYPFILLNLAFSLQAAYAAPLILLAQTRQAARDKAQSDADAQHREAIAIANTERQAQAEQTTQQLLDLLEQNTRLTEMTKKLTERIESLTCEMHEHFVRKP
;
A
#
# COMPACT_ATOMS: atom_id res chain seq x y z
N MET A 1 15.17 32.71 -40.72
CA MET A 1 14.09 31.71 -40.74
C MET A 1 14.54 30.54 -39.88
N THR A 2 14.38 30.67 -38.56
CA THR A 2 14.73 29.67 -37.55
C THR A 2 13.44 28.93 -37.17
N PRO A 3 13.38 27.59 -37.27
CA PRO A 3 12.19 26.85 -36.87
C PRO A 3 12.05 26.87 -35.35
N ASP A 4 10.92 27.40 -34.90
CA ASP A 4 10.44 27.43 -33.52
C ASP A 4 10.08 26.00 -33.09
N ALA A 5 10.99 25.34 -32.37
CA ALA A 5 10.76 24.01 -31.82
C ALA A 5 10.06 24.14 -30.46
N THR A 6 8.72 24.22 -30.49
CA THR A 6 7.89 24.05 -29.30
C THR A 6 8.12 22.64 -28.74
N PRO A 7 8.54 22.47 -27.46
CA PRO A 7 8.72 21.14 -26.87
C PRO A 7 7.37 20.38 -26.82
N PRO A 8 7.34 19.06 -27.06
CA PRO A 8 6.12 18.29 -26.95
C PRO A 8 5.60 18.33 -25.50
N ALA A 9 4.35 18.75 -25.33
CA ALA A 9 3.67 18.76 -24.04
C ALA A 9 3.68 17.36 -23.43
N LYS A 10 4.26 17.23 -22.22
CA LYS A 10 4.24 15.98 -21.45
C LYS A 10 2.79 15.52 -21.28
N PRO A 11 2.43 14.26 -21.58
CA PRO A 11 1.10 13.73 -21.30
C PRO A 11 0.83 13.90 -19.81
N GLN A 12 -0.13 14.76 -19.47
CA GLN A 12 -0.52 14.99 -18.09
C GLN A 12 -1.30 13.74 -17.65
N ALA A 13 -0.60 12.82 -16.99
CA ALA A 13 -1.21 11.62 -16.43
C ALA A 13 -2.39 12.02 -15.54
N ALA A 14 -3.58 11.48 -15.81
CA ALA A 14 -4.76 11.72 -15.01
C ALA A 14 -4.46 11.46 -13.52
N PRO A 15 -5.08 12.21 -12.59
CA PRO A 15 -4.82 12.03 -11.16
C PRO A 15 -5.07 10.58 -10.77
N VAL A 16 -4.02 9.86 -10.37
CA VAL A 16 -4.15 8.47 -9.96
C VAL A 16 -4.83 8.43 -8.59
N ASP A 17 -6.05 7.92 -8.56
CA ASP A 17 -6.80 7.73 -7.33
C ASP A 17 -6.18 6.58 -6.51
N HIS A 18 -5.36 6.95 -5.52
CA HIS A 18 -4.68 6.03 -4.62
C HIS A 18 -5.64 5.40 -3.60
N LEU A 19 -6.82 5.98 -3.39
CA LEU A 19 -7.84 5.45 -2.47
C LEU A 19 -8.97 4.72 -3.20
N ARG A 20 -8.83 4.43 -4.51
CA ARG A 20 -9.90 3.81 -5.31
C ARG A 20 -10.48 2.55 -4.65
N PHE A 21 -9.63 1.70 -4.08
CA PHE A 21 -10.04 0.44 -3.44
C PHE A 21 -10.55 0.64 -2.00
N HIS A 22 -10.11 1.70 -1.33
CA HIS A 22 -10.60 2.07 0.01
C HIS A 22 -11.93 2.83 -0.04
N ARG A 23 -12.29 3.44 -1.18
CA ARG A 23 -13.51 4.25 -1.33
C ARG A 23 -14.79 3.45 -1.12
N GLY A 24 -14.83 2.20 -1.58
CA GLY A 24 -15.95 1.29 -1.30
C GLY A 24 -16.16 1.01 0.20
N HIS A 25 -15.07 1.08 0.97
CA HIS A 25 -15.05 0.83 2.41
C HIS A 25 -15.01 2.12 3.24
N ALA A 26 -15.12 3.31 2.62
CA ALA A 26 -15.02 4.60 3.30
C ALA A 26 -16.10 4.77 4.38
N HIS A 27 -17.26 4.13 4.20
CA HIS A 27 -18.35 4.14 5.19
C HIS A 27 -17.99 3.43 6.51
N LEU A 28 -16.98 2.54 6.51
CA LEU A 28 -16.48 1.85 7.70
C LEU A 28 -15.35 2.63 8.40
N ALA A 29 -14.73 3.60 7.72
CA ALA A 29 -13.59 4.35 8.21
C ALA A 29 -13.94 5.31 9.36
N THR A 30 -15.17 5.82 9.41
CA THR A 30 -15.65 6.62 10.55
C THR A 30 -15.93 5.71 11.75
N THR A 31 -15.08 5.78 12.78
CA THR A 31 -15.18 4.96 14.01
C THR A 31 -16.53 5.18 14.72
N PHE A 32 -16.95 6.44 14.67
CA PHE A 32 -18.21 7.02 15.09
C PHE A 32 -18.50 8.08 14.00
N GLY A 33 -19.74 8.33 13.59
CA GLY A 33 -20.06 9.23 12.46
C GLY A 33 -19.48 10.65 12.60
N ASN A 34 -19.82 11.57 11.70
CA ASN A 34 -19.28 12.94 11.73
C ASN A 34 -19.87 13.84 12.85
N ASP A 35 -20.28 13.22 13.97
CA ASP A 35 -21.07 13.83 15.04
C ASP A 35 -20.25 14.12 16.29
N THR A 36 -20.83 14.90 17.19
CA THR A 36 -20.29 15.19 18.55
C THR A 36 -19.97 13.92 19.35
N PHE A 37 -20.63 12.80 19.06
CA PHE A 37 -20.33 11.49 19.63
C PHE A 37 -18.95 10.96 19.24
N ALA A 38 -18.48 11.23 18.02
CA ALA A 38 -17.16 10.79 17.59
C ALA A 38 -16.04 11.50 18.32
N LEU A 39 -16.17 12.81 18.49
CA LEU A 39 -15.22 13.61 19.25
C LEU A 39 -15.13 13.14 20.71
N LYS A 40 -16.28 12.85 21.34
CA LYS A 40 -16.29 12.29 22.70
C LYS A 40 -15.67 10.91 22.75
N ALA A 41 -16.01 10.04 21.79
CA ALA A 41 -15.48 8.69 21.76
C ALA A 41 -13.98 8.65 21.46
N GLU A 42 -13.45 9.57 20.65
CA GLU A 42 -12.02 9.75 20.42
C GLU A 42 -11.31 10.21 21.70
N ALA A 43 -11.89 11.16 22.45
CA ALA A 43 -11.36 11.57 23.73
C ALA A 43 -11.34 10.41 24.75
N PHE A 44 -12.42 9.61 24.80
CA PHE A 44 -12.45 8.39 25.63
C PHE A 44 -11.39 7.37 25.18
N ALA A 45 -11.26 7.10 23.88
CA ALA A 45 -10.27 6.15 23.38
C ALA A 45 -8.83 6.58 23.73
N ARG A 46 -8.50 7.86 23.58
CA ARG A 46 -7.19 8.41 23.97
C ARG A 46 -6.95 8.33 25.47
N PHE A 47 -7.98 8.55 26.29
CA PHE A 47 -7.89 8.45 27.73
C PHE A 47 -7.64 7.01 28.22
N PHE A 48 -8.41 6.04 27.71
CA PHE A 48 -8.24 4.62 28.06
C PHE A 48 -6.95 4.00 27.51
N GLY A 49 -6.38 4.53 26.43
CA GLY A 49 -5.12 4.06 25.83
C GLY A 49 -3.85 4.50 26.56
N THR A 50 -3.96 5.35 27.59
CA THR A 50 -2.82 5.92 28.31
C THR A 50 -2.61 5.18 29.66
N PRO A 51 -1.38 4.83 30.07
CA PRO A 51 -1.11 4.17 31.37
C PRO A 51 -1.58 4.99 32.58
N THR A 52 -1.81 6.29 32.39
CA THR A 52 -2.37 7.21 33.39
C THR A 52 -3.76 6.78 33.87
N PHE A 53 -4.59 6.15 33.03
CA PHE A 53 -5.91 5.68 33.44
C PHE A 53 -5.81 4.60 34.52
N LEU A 54 -4.93 3.61 34.33
CA LEU A 54 -4.68 2.55 35.32
C LEU A 54 -4.18 3.14 36.64
N GLY A 55 -3.24 4.09 36.57
CA GLY A 55 -2.72 4.77 37.77
C GLY A 55 -3.81 5.54 38.53
N ALA A 56 -4.64 6.30 37.83
CA ALA A 56 -5.75 7.03 38.44
C ALA A 56 -6.78 6.08 39.08
N GLN A 57 -7.13 4.98 38.41
CA GLN A 57 -8.04 3.96 38.95
C GLN A 57 -7.49 3.33 40.24
N THR A 58 -6.20 2.96 40.27
CA THR A 58 -5.56 2.40 41.46
C THR A 58 -5.56 3.39 42.62
N VAL A 59 -5.27 4.67 42.36
CA VAL A 59 -5.29 5.72 43.41
C VAL A 59 -6.70 5.87 43.99
N ILE A 60 -7.74 5.90 43.16
CA ILE A 60 -9.13 6.00 43.63
C ILE A 60 -9.50 4.83 44.54
N VAL A 61 -9.14 3.60 44.14
CA VAL A 61 -9.38 2.39 44.93
C VAL A 61 -8.62 2.42 46.25
N LEU A 62 -7.35 2.85 46.22
CA LEU A 62 -6.53 2.98 47.43
C LEU A 62 -7.12 4.00 48.41
N VAL A 63 -7.53 5.17 47.91
CA VAL A 63 -8.19 6.22 48.70
C VAL A 63 -9.48 5.69 49.33
N TRP A 64 -10.29 4.94 48.58
CA TRP A 64 -11.51 4.32 49.10
C TRP A 64 -11.23 3.35 50.25
N ILE A 65 -10.23 2.48 50.09
CA ILE A 65 -9.82 1.52 51.12
C ILE A 65 -9.33 2.28 52.37
N VAL A 66 -8.46 3.28 52.22
CA VAL A 66 -7.91 4.06 53.34
C VAL A 66 -9.01 4.82 54.09
N LEU A 67 -9.96 5.45 53.40
CA LEU A 67 -11.08 6.16 54.03
C LEU A 67 -12.00 5.23 54.84
N ASN A 68 -12.23 4.00 54.37
CA ASN A 68 -13.05 3.02 55.09
C ASN A 68 -12.29 2.39 56.28
N ILE A 69 -10.99 2.09 56.14
CA ILE A 69 -10.17 1.54 57.22
C ILE A 69 -9.95 2.55 58.34
N THR A 70 -9.77 3.83 58.01
CA THR A 70 -9.56 4.90 59.01
C THR A 70 -10.81 5.23 59.83
N GLY A 71 -11.95 4.58 59.55
CA GLY A 71 -13.17 4.69 60.35
C GLY A 71 -13.89 6.04 60.23
N ILE A 72 -13.43 6.92 59.33
CA ILE A 72 -14.06 8.21 59.01
C ILE A 72 -15.45 7.98 58.39
N THR A 73 -15.62 6.85 57.70
CA THR A 73 -16.86 6.45 57.06
C THR A 73 -16.96 4.92 57.12
N GLN A 74 -18.02 4.36 57.71
CA GLN A 74 -18.23 2.91 57.82
C GLN A 74 -19.14 2.35 56.72
N PHE A 75 -19.06 2.92 55.52
CA PHE A 75 -19.92 2.52 54.41
C PHE A 75 -19.56 1.13 53.86
N ASP A 76 -18.29 0.69 53.94
CA ASP A 76 -17.84 -0.61 53.44
C ASP A 76 -16.78 -1.24 54.38
N VAL A 77 -17.25 -1.81 55.50
CA VAL A 77 -16.40 -2.51 56.49
C VAL A 77 -15.87 -3.82 55.90
N TYR A 78 -14.68 -4.26 56.31
CA TYR A 78 -14.08 -5.53 55.91
C TYR A 78 -15.13 -6.67 55.96
N PRO A 79 -15.44 -7.35 54.83
CA PRO A 79 -14.59 -7.63 53.66
C PRO A 79 -14.89 -6.82 52.37
N PHE A 80 -15.21 -5.52 52.46
CA PHE A 80 -15.40 -4.60 51.30
C PHE A 80 -16.40 -5.11 50.24
N ILE A 81 -17.62 -5.46 50.68
CA ILE A 81 -18.64 -6.08 49.83
C ILE A 81 -19.08 -5.15 48.69
N LEU A 82 -19.17 -3.83 48.93
CA LEU A 82 -19.63 -2.87 47.93
C LEU A 82 -18.57 -2.66 46.86
N LEU A 83 -17.30 -2.54 47.26
CA LEU A 83 -16.18 -2.46 46.32
C LEU A 83 -16.12 -3.71 45.44
N ASN A 84 -16.24 -4.89 46.04
CA ASN A 84 -16.24 -6.15 45.28
C ASN A 84 -17.43 -6.24 44.31
N LEU A 85 -18.62 -5.81 44.75
CA LEU A 85 -19.81 -5.77 43.90
C LEU A 85 -19.65 -4.78 42.73
N ALA A 86 -19.08 -3.61 42.98
CA ALA A 86 -18.81 -2.60 41.95
C ALA A 86 -17.81 -3.13 40.91
N PHE A 87 -16.72 -3.77 41.32
CA PHE A 87 -15.77 -4.41 40.41
C PHE A 87 -16.40 -5.56 39.61
N SER A 88 -17.22 -6.39 40.26
CA SER A 88 -17.93 -7.49 39.60
C SER A 88 -18.85 -6.96 38.50
N LEU A 89 -19.61 -5.89 38.79
CA LEU A 89 -20.47 -5.23 37.82
C LEU A 89 -19.66 -4.55 36.70
N GLN A 90 -18.55 -3.89 37.04
CA GLN A 90 -17.65 -3.25 36.09
C GLN A 90 -17.12 -4.28 35.08
N ALA A 91 -16.66 -5.44 35.54
CA ALA A 91 -16.18 -6.52 34.68
C ALA A 91 -17.30 -7.09 33.80
N ALA A 92 -18.49 -7.32 34.39
CA ALA A 92 -19.64 -7.87 33.68
C ALA A 92 -20.13 -6.96 32.53
N TYR A 93 -20.08 -5.64 32.70
CA TYR A 93 -20.45 -4.68 31.65
C TYR A 93 -19.30 -4.37 30.67
N ALA A 94 -18.05 -4.42 31.14
CA ALA A 94 -16.88 -4.22 30.29
C ALA A 94 -16.76 -5.31 29.22
N ALA A 95 -16.94 -6.59 29.57
CA ALA A 95 -16.81 -7.70 28.63
C ALA A 95 -17.65 -7.55 27.34
N PRO A 96 -18.97 -7.33 27.39
CA PRO A 96 -19.79 -7.15 26.18
C PRO A 96 -19.47 -5.86 25.42
N LEU A 97 -19.11 -4.77 26.12
CA LEU A 97 -18.67 -3.53 25.45
C LEU A 97 -17.37 -3.73 24.68
N ILE A 98 -16.41 -4.43 25.28
CA ILE A 98 -15.15 -4.80 24.63
C ILE A 98 -15.44 -5.68 23.42
N LEU A 99 -16.34 -6.65 23.52
CA LEU A 99 -16.72 -7.51 22.40
C LEU A 99 -17.36 -6.74 21.25
N LEU A 100 -18.24 -5.76 21.55
CA LEU A 100 -18.81 -4.87 20.53
C LEU A 100 -17.73 -4.02 19.85
N ALA A 101 -16.80 -3.46 20.63
CA ALA A 101 -15.69 -2.69 20.10
C ALA A 101 -14.79 -3.56 19.21
N GLN A 102 -14.48 -4.78 19.65
CA GLN A 102 -13.69 -5.76 18.89
C GLN A 102 -14.38 -6.19 17.60
N THR A 103 -15.69 -6.49 17.62
CA THR A 103 -16.44 -6.86 16.42
C THR A 103 -16.43 -5.72 15.38
N ARG A 104 -16.58 -4.47 15.83
CA ARG A 104 -16.49 -3.31 14.93
C ARG A 104 -15.07 -3.09 14.42
N GLN A 105 -14.06 -3.33 15.24
CA GLN A 105 -12.66 -3.25 14.82
C GLN A 105 -12.35 -4.32 13.77
N ALA A 106 -12.72 -5.58 14.02
CA ALA A 106 -12.51 -6.69 13.09
C ALA A 106 -13.20 -6.48 11.73
N ALA A 107 -14.40 -5.89 11.71
CA ALA A 107 -15.08 -5.54 10.47
C ALA A 107 -14.30 -4.50 9.63
N ARG A 108 -13.66 -3.53 10.29
CA ARG A 108 -12.80 -2.54 9.62
C ARG A 108 -11.50 -3.16 9.12
N ASP A 109 -10.84 -3.93 9.96
CA ASP A 109 -9.58 -4.57 9.62
C ASP A 109 -9.78 -5.51 8.42
N LYS A 110 -10.92 -6.23 8.38
CA LYS A 110 -11.31 -7.03 7.22
C LYS A 110 -11.49 -6.19 5.96
N ALA A 111 -12.25 -5.09 6.04
CA ALA A 111 -12.48 -4.20 4.91
C ALA A 111 -11.19 -3.56 4.37
N GLN A 112 -10.26 -3.19 5.25
CA GLN A 112 -8.93 -2.70 4.88
C GLN A 112 -8.11 -3.79 4.20
N SER A 113 -8.10 -5.01 4.76
CA SER A 113 -7.42 -6.16 4.17
C SER A 113 -7.95 -6.52 2.78
N ASP A 114 -9.27 -6.46 2.59
CA ASP A 114 -9.91 -6.77 1.30
C ASP A 114 -9.54 -5.71 0.24
N ALA A 115 -9.52 -4.43 0.61
CA ALA A 115 -9.07 -3.35 -0.28
C ALA A 115 -7.58 -3.50 -0.67
N ASP A 116 -6.72 -3.86 0.29
CA ASP A 116 -5.31 -4.11 0.06
C ASP A 116 -5.08 -5.32 -0.86
N ALA A 117 -5.87 -6.39 -0.69
CA ALA A 117 -5.81 -7.56 -1.55
C ALA A 117 -6.15 -7.21 -3.00
N GLN A 118 -7.26 -6.47 -3.23
CA GLN A 118 -7.64 -5.99 -4.56
C GLN A 118 -6.58 -5.10 -5.18
N HIS A 119 -5.95 -4.22 -4.39
CA HIS A 119 -4.87 -3.36 -4.87
C HIS A 119 -3.67 -4.18 -5.33
N ARG A 120 -3.28 -5.21 -4.56
CA ARG A 120 -2.18 -6.12 -4.92
C ARG A 120 -2.47 -6.91 -6.18
N GLU A 121 -3.69 -7.43 -6.34
CA GLU A 121 -4.12 -8.12 -7.56
C GLU A 121 -4.06 -7.20 -8.79
N ALA A 122 -4.54 -5.96 -8.67
CA ALA A 122 -4.47 -4.99 -9.76
C ALA A 122 -3.02 -4.66 -10.15
N ILE A 123 -2.11 -4.54 -9.18
CA ILE A 123 -0.67 -4.36 -9.45
C ILE A 123 -0.09 -5.61 -10.13
N ALA A 124 -0.45 -6.81 -9.68
CA ALA A 124 0.04 -8.05 -10.26
C ALA A 124 -0.34 -8.16 -11.75
N ILE A 125 -1.60 -7.83 -12.10
CA ILE A 125 -2.07 -7.81 -13.50
C ILE A 125 -1.32 -6.76 -14.32
N ALA A 126 -1.17 -5.54 -13.80
CA ALA A 126 -0.43 -4.49 -14.51
C ALA A 126 1.05 -4.87 -14.72
N ASN A 127 1.66 -5.61 -13.78
CA ASN A 127 3.02 -6.10 -13.91
C ASN A 127 3.14 -7.22 -14.94
N THR A 128 2.20 -8.17 -14.99
CA THR A 128 2.20 -9.21 -16.02
C THR A 128 1.99 -8.63 -17.41
N GLU A 129 1.12 -7.64 -17.57
CA GLU A 129 0.96 -6.91 -18.83
C GLU A 129 2.25 -6.19 -19.27
N ARG A 130 2.92 -5.49 -18.35
CA ARG A 130 4.21 -4.85 -18.62
C ARG A 130 5.29 -5.86 -19.00
N GLN A 131 5.29 -7.03 -18.37
CA GLN A 131 6.25 -8.08 -18.68
C GLN A 131 6.01 -8.65 -20.07
N ALA A 132 4.75 -8.90 -20.45
CA ALA A 132 4.39 -9.32 -21.81
C ALA A 132 4.80 -8.27 -22.86
N GLN A 133 4.60 -6.98 -22.59
CA GLN A 133 5.05 -5.90 -23.47
C GLN A 133 6.58 -5.83 -23.58
N ALA A 134 7.30 -6.05 -22.48
CA ALA A 134 8.76 -6.09 -22.47
C ALA A 134 9.30 -7.27 -23.28
N GLU A 135 8.65 -8.44 -23.20
CA GLU A 135 8.98 -9.61 -24.02
C GLU A 135 8.77 -9.35 -25.51
N GLN A 136 7.65 -8.74 -25.90
CA GLN A 136 7.39 -8.34 -27.29
C GLN A 136 8.44 -7.33 -27.79
N THR A 137 8.75 -6.32 -26.97
CA THR A 137 9.79 -5.33 -27.28
C THR A 137 11.15 -6.01 -27.46
N THR A 138 11.47 -6.98 -26.61
CA THR A 138 12.72 -7.76 -26.70
C THR A 138 12.77 -8.58 -27.99
N GLN A 139 11.67 -9.22 -28.39
CA GLN A 139 11.60 -9.94 -29.67
C GLN A 139 11.82 -9.03 -30.87
N GLN A 140 11.23 -7.83 -30.88
CA GLN A 140 11.45 -6.84 -31.94
C GLN A 140 12.92 -6.40 -32.01
N LEU A 141 13.57 -6.20 -30.86
CA LEU A 141 15.00 -5.86 -30.81
C LEU A 141 15.86 -6.98 -31.40
N LEU A 142 15.55 -8.24 -31.11
CA LEU A 142 16.27 -9.38 -31.68
C LEU A 142 16.12 -9.46 -33.21
N ASP A 143 14.91 -9.24 -33.74
CA ASP A 143 14.67 -9.22 -35.20
C ASP A 143 15.46 -8.08 -35.89
N LEU A 144 15.48 -6.89 -35.29
CA LEU A 144 16.30 -5.77 -35.81
C LEU A 144 17.79 -6.10 -35.81
N LEU A 145 18.30 -6.77 -34.77
CA LEU A 145 19.69 -7.20 -34.70
C LEU A 145 20.01 -8.27 -35.77
N GLU A 146 19.09 -9.18 -36.02
CA GLU A 146 19.22 -10.17 -37.09
C GLU A 146 19.26 -9.49 -38.47
N GLN A 147 18.37 -8.54 -38.73
CA GLN A 147 18.37 -7.76 -39.97
C GLN A 147 19.68 -6.99 -40.17
N ASN A 148 20.20 -6.35 -39.12
CA ASN A 148 21.48 -5.66 -39.17
C ASN A 148 22.64 -6.62 -39.51
N THR A 149 22.61 -7.82 -38.93
CA THR A 149 23.59 -8.87 -39.21
C THR A 149 23.53 -9.30 -40.67
N ARG A 150 22.32 -9.55 -41.21
CA ARG A 150 22.13 -9.90 -42.63
C ARG A 150 22.60 -8.78 -43.58
N LEU A 151 22.28 -7.53 -43.27
CA LEU A 151 22.77 -6.39 -44.07
C LEU A 151 24.31 -6.33 -44.09
N THR A 152 24.94 -6.61 -42.95
CA THR A 152 26.40 -6.68 -42.83
C THR A 152 26.97 -7.81 -43.68
N GLU A 153 26.36 -9.00 -43.66
CA GLU A 153 26.77 -10.13 -44.51
C GLU A 153 26.58 -9.86 -46.01
N MET A 154 25.45 -9.25 -46.40
CA MET A 154 25.20 -8.86 -47.80
C MET A 154 26.24 -7.85 -48.29
N THR A 155 26.56 -6.87 -47.44
CA THR A 155 27.61 -5.88 -47.73
C THR A 155 28.95 -6.57 -47.93
N LYS A 156 29.33 -7.50 -47.05
CA LYS A 156 30.56 -8.29 -47.19
C LYS A 156 30.60 -9.07 -48.51
N LYS A 157 29.53 -9.78 -48.85
CA LYS A 157 29.42 -10.54 -50.11
C LYS A 157 29.52 -9.65 -51.35
N LEU A 158 28.90 -8.47 -51.32
CA LEU A 158 29.01 -7.49 -52.40
C LEU A 158 30.45 -7.00 -52.56
N THR A 159 31.13 -6.69 -51.47
CA THR A 159 32.54 -6.27 -51.48
C THR A 159 33.45 -7.36 -52.06
N GLU A 160 33.31 -8.61 -51.62
CA GLU A 160 34.06 -9.76 -52.17
C GLU A 160 33.84 -9.92 -53.68
N ARG A 161 32.61 -9.68 -54.15
CA ARG A 161 32.27 -9.81 -55.57
C ARG A 161 32.81 -8.67 -56.42
N ILE A 162 32.83 -7.44 -55.89
CA ILE A 162 33.48 -6.29 -56.52
C ILE A 162 34.99 -6.52 -56.62
N GLU A 163 35.62 -7.03 -55.55
CA GLU A 163 37.04 -7.35 -55.55
C GLU A 163 37.37 -8.42 -56.62
N SER A 164 36.59 -9.51 -56.67
CA SER A 164 36.72 -10.53 -57.71
C SER A 164 36.58 -9.96 -59.12
N LEU A 165 35.53 -9.16 -59.39
CA LEU A 165 35.33 -8.54 -60.71
C LEU A 165 36.47 -7.58 -61.06
N THR A 166 36.97 -6.83 -60.09
CA THR A 166 38.06 -5.87 -60.29
C THR A 166 39.35 -6.60 -60.64
N CYS A 167 39.66 -7.69 -59.95
CA CYS A 167 40.80 -8.55 -60.25
C CYS A 167 40.68 -9.20 -61.64
N GLU A 168 39.50 -9.70 -62.01
CA GLU A 168 39.24 -10.29 -63.32
C GLU A 168 39.37 -9.26 -64.45
N MET A 169 38.83 -8.05 -64.26
CA MET A 169 39.05 -6.93 -65.19
C MET A 169 40.54 -6.57 -65.29
N HIS A 170 41.26 -6.47 -64.16
CA HIS A 170 42.68 -6.16 -64.16
C HIS A 170 43.50 -7.23 -64.91
N GLU A 171 43.23 -8.51 -64.69
CA GLU A 171 43.88 -9.61 -65.40
C GLU A 171 43.60 -9.54 -66.92
N HIS A 172 42.35 -9.28 -67.31
CA HIS A 172 41.96 -9.15 -68.72
C HIS A 172 42.63 -7.94 -69.41
N PHE A 173 42.81 -6.82 -68.71
CA PHE A 173 43.52 -5.65 -69.24
C PHE A 173 45.04 -5.87 -69.31
N VAL A 174 45.63 -6.62 -68.39
CA VAL A 174 47.08 -6.93 -68.39
C VAL A 174 47.45 -8.00 -69.43
N ARG A 175 46.53 -8.93 -69.77
CA ARG A 175 46.75 -9.98 -70.78
C ARG A 175 46.65 -9.52 -72.24
N LYS A 176 46.28 -8.26 -72.49
CA LYS A 176 46.08 -7.71 -73.83
C LYS A 176 47.23 -6.76 -74.22
N PRO A 177 48.36 -7.26 -74.79
CA PRO A 177 49.28 -6.44 -75.57
C PRO A 177 48.71 -6.13 -76.96
#